data_AF-A0A7Z9ZZ87-F1
#
_entry.id   AF-A0A7Z9ZZ87-F1
#
_cell.length_a   1.000
_cell.length_b   1.000
_cell.length_c   1.000
_cell.angle_alpha   90.00
_cell.angle_beta   90.00
_cell.angle_gamma   90.00
#
_symmetry.space_group_name_H-M   'P 1'
#
loop_
_entity.id
_entity.type
_entity.pdbx_description
1 polymer ?
#
loop_
_entity_poly.entity_id
_entity_poly.type
_entity_poly.pdbx_seq_one_letter_code
_entity_poly.pdbx_strand_id
1 'polypeptide(L)'
;MRQDYLGCYGNKWVKTPNLDRFARECIIFDRAYAASFPTMPMRADLFTGKFTFNYLGWAPLSRGEITVQGLLAQAGYRTTAVVDTPFFIRNGYGYDRGFHDFIWIRGQGPEKPDVDHEHRYEEDYCAPMTFRAAERWLERHYKERFFLYVDTWDPHEPWDPPPTMSSNTSPIGTGGLSAPATGIGGRGA
;
A
#
# COMPACT_ATOMS: atom_id res chain seq x y z
N MET A 1 0.07 2.55 7.13
CA MET A 1 -0.78 3.33 8.07
C MET A 1 -0.56 2.82 9.49
N ARG A 2 -0.49 3.70 10.50
CA ARG A 2 -0.37 3.30 11.92
C ARG A 2 -1.77 3.13 12.54
N GLN A 3 -1.90 2.15 13.42
CA GLN A 3 -3.16 1.82 14.11
C GLN A 3 -3.69 2.99 14.96
N ASP A 4 -2.80 3.71 15.64
CA ASP A 4 -3.14 4.81 16.56
C ASP A 4 -3.62 6.08 15.84
N TYR A 5 -3.70 6.09 14.50
CA TYR A 5 -4.27 7.18 13.69
C TYR A 5 -5.72 6.91 13.23
N LEU A 6 -6.35 5.84 13.72
CA LEU A 6 -7.71 5.45 13.38
C LEU A 6 -8.68 5.69 14.55
N GLY A 7 -9.85 6.27 14.25
CA GLY A 7 -10.91 6.54 15.22
C GLY A 7 -11.44 5.27 15.89
N CYS A 8 -11.58 4.18 15.15
CA CYS A 8 -11.98 2.87 15.68
C CYS A 8 -10.99 2.27 16.70
N TYR A 9 -9.76 2.77 16.77
CA TYR A 9 -8.76 2.44 17.80
C TYR A 9 -8.58 3.54 18.85
N GLY A 10 -9.51 4.50 18.90
CA GLY A 10 -9.55 5.55 19.93
C GLY A 10 -8.88 6.87 19.57
N ASN A 11 -8.40 7.05 18.33
CA ASN A 11 -7.86 8.33 17.89
C ASN A 11 -8.96 9.41 17.89
N LYS A 12 -8.72 10.53 18.58
CA LYS A 12 -9.67 11.67 18.64
C LYS A 12 -9.30 12.82 17.70
N TRP A 13 -8.07 12.81 17.19
CA TRP A 13 -7.46 13.87 16.39
C TRP A 13 -7.79 13.71 14.90
N VAL A 14 -7.36 12.61 14.29
CA VAL A 14 -7.67 12.25 12.90
C VAL A 14 -9.07 11.65 12.83
N LYS A 15 -9.87 12.15 11.89
CA LYS A 15 -11.24 11.70 11.68
C LYS A 15 -11.27 10.65 10.57
N THR A 16 -11.70 9.42 10.90
CA THR A 16 -11.81 8.31 9.94
C THR A 16 -13.23 7.76 9.86
N PRO A 17 -14.26 8.60 9.63
CA PRO A 17 -15.66 8.22 9.83
C PRO A 17 -16.10 7.03 8.95
N ASN A 18 -15.53 6.88 7.75
CA ASN A 18 -15.83 5.76 6.85
C ASN A 18 -15.27 4.44 7.39
N LEU A 19 -14.01 4.43 7.85
CA LEU A 19 -13.40 3.25 8.48
C LEU A 19 -14.04 2.94 9.83
N ASP A 20 -14.39 3.97 10.61
CA ASP A 20 -15.06 3.80 11.89
C ASP A 20 -16.47 3.23 11.70
N ARG A 21 -17.16 3.58 10.61
CA ARG A 21 -18.44 2.98 10.23
C ARG A 21 -18.27 1.52 9.85
N PHE A 22 -17.33 1.22 8.96
CA PHE A 22 -17.06 -0.16 8.55
C PHE A 22 -16.67 -1.05 9.75
N ALA A 23 -15.86 -0.53 10.67
CA ALA A 23 -15.43 -1.24 11.87
C ALA A 23 -16.59 -1.66 12.79
N ARG A 24 -17.71 -0.92 12.81
CA ARG A 24 -18.90 -1.28 13.62
C ARG A 24 -19.62 -2.53 13.12
N GLU A 25 -19.38 -2.92 11.88
CA GLU A 25 -19.99 -4.08 11.22
C GLU A 25 -18.98 -5.26 11.14
N CYS A 26 -17.78 -5.10 11.71
CA CYS A 26 -16.67 -6.02 11.58
C CYS A 26 -16.17 -6.52 12.94
N ILE A 27 -15.34 -7.56 12.91
CA ILE A 27 -14.50 -7.95 14.05
C ILE A 27 -13.20 -7.14 14.00
N ILE A 28 -12.84 -6.51 15.12
CA ILE A 28 -11.60 -5.72 15.26
C ILE A 28 -10.54 -6.56 15.97
N PHE A 29 -9.33 -6.59 15.41
CA PHE A 29 -8.16 -7.22 16.03
C PHE A 29 -7.26 -6.13 16.63
N ASP A 30 -7.15 -6.09 17.96
CA ASP A 30 -6.30 -5.15 18.69
C ASP A 30 -4.82 -5.58 18.77
N ARG A 31 -4.54 -6.83 18.39
CA ARG A 31 -3.22 -7.48 18.43
C ARG A 31 -2.88 -8.14 17.10
N ALA A 32 -2.89 -7.35 16.03
CA ALA A 32 -2.42 -7.74 14.70
C ALA A 32 -1.01 -7.18 14.46
N TYR A 33 -0.04 -8.07 14.22
CA TYR A 33 1.36 -7.70 14.04
C TYR A 33 1.84 -8.05 12.62
N ALA A 34 2.63 -7.16 12.02
CA ALA A 34 3.34 -7.50 10.80
C ALA A 34 4.42 -8.54 11.11
N ALA A 35 4.51 -9.57 10.26
CA ALA A 35 5.54 -10.59 10.38
C ALA A 35 6.93 -10.02 10.01
N SER A 36 7.01 -9.26 8.92
CA SER A 36 8.24 -8.62 8.46
C SER A 36 8.06 -7.12 8.24
N PHE A 37 9.20 -6.43 8.14
CA PHE A 37 9.31 -5.01 7.78
C PHE A 37 10.58 -4.82 6.92
N PRO A 38 10.61 -3.92 5.92
CA PRO A 38 9.57 -2.96 5.49
C PRO A 38 8.64 -3.51 4.39
N THR A 39 8.13 -2.63 3.53
CA THR A 39 7.15 -2.82 2.44
C THR A 39 7.16 -4.18 1.74
N MET A 40 8.29 -4.58 1.13
CA MET A 40 8.36 -5.79 0.30
C MET A 40 8.43 -7.10 1.10
N PRO A 41 9.28 -7.23 2.15
CA PRO A 41 9.20 -8.36 3.06
C PRO A 41 7.80 -8.60 3.62
N MET A 42 7.11 -7.54 4.06
CA MET A 42 5.74 -7.67 4.57
C MET A 42 4.76 -8.19 3.52
N ARG A 43 4.85 -7.69 2.28
CA ARG A 43 4.03 -8.17 1.17
C ARG A 43 4.36 -9.63 0.80
N ALA A 44 5.62 -10.04 0.94
CA ALA A 44 6.01 -11.43 0.74
C ALA A 44 5.35 -12.32 1.79
N ASP A 45 5.33 -11.93 3.06
CA ASP A 45 4.63 -12.68 4.10
C ASP A 45 3.14 -12.80 3.79
N LEU A 46 2.50 -11.69 3.39
CA LEU A 46 1.08 -11.68 3.06
C LEU A 46 0.75 -12.62 1.90
N PHE A 47 1.57 -12.63 0.84
CA PHE A 47 1.30 -13.45 -0.34
C PHE A 47 1.70 -14.91 -0.17
N THR A 48 2.70 -15.20 0.64
CA THR A 48 3.21 -16.57 0.81
C THR A 48 2.66 -17.28 2.04
N GLY A 49 2.13 -16.52 3.01
CA GLY A 49 1.75 -17.02 4.33
C GLY A 49 2.96 -17.45 5.18
N LYS A 50 4.16 -16.96 4.87
CA LYS A 50 5.42 -17.34 5.55
C LYS A 50 6.03 -16.17 6.29
N PHE A 51 6.86 -16.46 7.28
CA PHE A 51 7.65 -15.45 8.00
C PHE A 51 8.98 -15.22 7.27
N THR A 52 8.99 -14.30 6.30
CA THR A 52 10.12 -14.10 5.37
C THR A 52 11.24 -13.20 5.91
N PHE A 53 11.01 -12.51 7.03
CA PHE A 53 11.95 -11.57 7.67
C PHE A 53 13.37 -12.13 7.81
N ASN A 54 13.49 -13.42 8.19
CA ASN A 54 14.77 -14.04 8.48
C ASN A 54 15.62 -14.37 7.24
N TYR A 55 15.06 -14.33 6.02
CA TYR A 55 15.76 -14.86 4.84
C TYR A 55 15.54 -14.15 3.50
N LEU A 56 14.43 -13.42 3.28
CA LEU A 56 14.17 -12.80 1.97
C LEU A 56 14.68 -11.35 1.89
N GLY A 57 14.55 -10.58 2.97
CA GLY A 57 14.86 -9.15 2.96
C GLY A 57 14.10 -8.40 1.87
N TRP A 58 14.63 -7.26 1.42
CA TRP A 58 14.07 -6.51 0.30
C TRP A 58 14.52 -7.15 -1.03
N ALA A 59 13.74 -8.12 -1.53
CA ALA A 59 14.10 -8.91 -2.71
C ALA A 59 12.90 -9.30 -3.58
N PRO A 60 13.15 -9.70 -4.85
CA PRO A 60 12.16 -10.32 -5.70
C PRO A 60 11.54 -11.57 -5.07
N LEU A 61 10.25 -11.80 -5.34
CA LEU A 61 9.58 -13.03 -4.98
C LEU A 61 10.07 -14.15 -5.90
N SER A 62 10.58 -15.24 -5.32
CA SER A 62 11.06 -16.40 -6.09
C SER A 62 9.98 -16.91 -7.04
N ARG A 63 10.36 -17.29 -8.26
CA ARG A 63 9.43 -17.80 -9.28
C ARG A 63 8.71 -19.09 -8.85
N GLY A 64 9.36 -19.91 -8.04
CA GLY A 64 8.80 -21.15 -7.50
C GLY A 64 7.94 -20.95 -6.25
N GLU A 65 7.83 -19.73 -5.74
CA GLU A 65 7.11 -19.46 -4.50
C GLU A 65 5.60 -19.62 -4.70
N ILE A 66 4.95 -20.40 -3.86
CA ILE A 66 3.49 -20.54 -3.85
C ILE A 66 2.89 -19.27 -3.26
N THR A 67 1.89 -18.71 -3.92
CA THR A 67 1.22 -17.49 -3.46
C THR A 67 -0.28 -17.70 -3.28
N VAL A 68 -0.88 -16.98 -2.34
CA VAL A 68 -2.31 -17.04 -2.03
C VAL A 68 -3.15 -16.68 -3.26
N GLN A 69 -2.75 -15.67 -4.03
CA GLN A 69 -3.41 -15.32 -5.29
C GLN A 69 -3.30 -16.44 -6.33
N GLY A 70 -2.16 -17.14 -6.41
CA GLY A 70 -2.00 -18.28 -7.31
C GLY A 70 -2.85 -19.49 -6.90
N LEU A 71 -2.95 -19.77 -5.60
CA LEU A 71 -3.82 -20.82 -5.06
C LEU A 71 -5.31 -20.50 -5.29
N LEU A 72 -5.72 -19.25 -5.07
CA LEU A 72 -7.09 -18.80 -5.31
C LEU A 72 -7.45 -18.87 -6.79
N ALA A 73 -6.52 -18.51 -7.68
CA ALA A 73 -6.70 -18.67 -9.12
C ALA A 73 -6.95 -20.13 -9.51
N GLN A 74 -6.15 -21.06 -8.98
CA GLN A 74 -6.35 -22.50 -9.19
C GLN A 74 -7.69 -23.00 -8.62
N ALA A 75 -8.18 -22.39 -7.54
CA ALA A 75 -9.47 -22.71 -6.93
C ALA A 75 -10.68 -22.07 -7.66
N GLY A 76 -10.47 -21.42 -8.81
CA GLY A 76 -11.51 -20.84 -9.63
C GLY A 76 -11.96 -19.44 -9.21
N TYR A 77 -11.14 -18.70 -8.44
CA TYR A 77 -11.36 -17.28 -8.19
C TYR A 77 -10.70 -16.43 -9.28
N ARG A 78 -11.39 -15.39 -9.74
CA ARG A 78 -10.73 -14.30 -10.47
C ARG A 78 -9.85 -13.53 -9.50
N THR A 79 -8.56 -13.44 -9.80
CA THR A 79 -7.60 -12.76 -8.94
C THR A 79 -7.12 -11.48 -9.64
N THR A 80 -7.33 -10.33 -9.01
CA THR A 80 -6.90 -9.05 -9.56
C THR A 80 -6.22 -8.22 -8.48
N ALA A 81 -5.15 -7.51 -8.85
CA ALA A 81 -4.56 -6.47 -8.01
C ALA A 81 -4.75 -5.10 -8.65
N VAL A 82 -5.06 -4.09 -7.84
CA VAL A 82 -5.06 -2.68 -8.22
C VAL A 82 -4.14 -1.95 -7.24
N VAL A 83 -2.99 -1.50 -7.73
CA VAL A 83 -1.93 -0.99 -6.86
C VAL A 83 -1.34 0.29 -7.41
N ASP A 84 -0.89 1.18 -6.52
CA ASP A 84 0.00 2.29 -6.90
C ASP A 84 1.44 2.12 -6.37
N THR A 85 1.67 1.20 -5.44
CA THR A 85 3.01 0.86 -4.94
C THR A 85 3.93 0.39 -6.09
N PRO A 86 5.08 1.05 -6.33
CA PRO A 86 5.89 0.80 -7.53
C PRO A 86 6.67 -0.53 -7.50
N PHE A 87 6.92 -1.08 -6.32
CA PHE A 87 7.90 -2.17 -6.13
C PHE A 87 7.39 -3.57 -6.48
N PHE A 88 6.11 -3.73 -6.84
CA PHE A 88 5.54 -5.05 -7.17
C PHE A 88 6.17 -5.68 -8.42
N ILE A 89 6.30 -4.85 -9.47
CA ILE A 89 6.76 -5.29 -10.80
C ILE A 89 8.13 -4.71 -11.17
N ARG A 90 8.56 -3.64 -10.49
CA ARG A 90 9.83 -2.98 -10.77
C ARG A 90 11.00 -3.95 -10.59
N ASN A 91 12.02 -3.83 -11.44
CA ASN A 91 13.25 -4.62 -11.39
C ASN A 91 13.01 -6.15 -11.35
N GLY A 92 11.89 -6.62 -11.90
CA GLY A 92 11.57 -8.05 -11.93
C GLY A 92 11.19 -8.64 -10.57
N TYR A 93 10.60 -7.84 -9.67
CA TYR A 93 10.22 -8.31 -8.32
C TYR A 93 9.15 -9.40 -8.33
N GLY A 94 8.27 -9.42 -9.34
CA GLY A 94 7.39 -10.57 -9.62
C GLY A 94 6.26 -10.79 -8.62
N TYR A 95 5.84 -9.76 -7.89
CA TYR A 95 4.72 -9.83 -6.93
C TYR A 95 3.34 -9.77 -7.60
N ASP A 96 3.30 -9.44 -8.89
CA ASP A 96 2.13 -9.56 -9.78
C ASP A 96 1.79 -11.03 -10.12
N ARG A 97 2.74 -11.94 -9.93
CA ARG A 97 2.57 -13.35 -10.27
C ARG A 97 1.42 -14.00 -9.49
N GLY A 98 0.57 -14.72 -10.22
CA GLY A 98 -0.60 -15.43 -9.68
C GLY A 98 -1.89 -14.59 -9.70
N PHE A 99 -1.81 -13.30 -10.03
CA PHE A 99 -2.98 -12.54 -10.44
C PHE A 99 -3.31 -12.83 -11.91
N HIS A 100 -4.61 -12.89 -12.24
CA HIS A 100 -5.07 -12.89 -13.63
C HIS A 100 -4.92 -11.52 -14.27
N ASP A 101 -5.20 -10.47 -13.50
CA ASP A 101 -5.11 -9.08 -13.92
C ASP A 101 -4.32 -8.26 -12.90
N PHE A 102 -3.46 -7.36 -13.38
CA PHE A 102 -2.66 -6.46 -12.53
C PHE A 102 -2.78 -5.04 -13.05
N ILE A 103 -3.56 -4.21 -12.35
CA ILE A 103 -3.79 -2.81 -12.70
C ILE A 103 -2.82 -1.97 -11.88
N TRP A 104 -1.76 -1.48 -12.54
CA TRP A 104 -0.81 -0.58 -11.91
C TRP A 104 -1.19 0.87 -12.21
N ILE A 105 -1.53 1.61 -11.16
CA ILE A 105 -1.62 3.06 -11.17
C ILE A 105 -0.22 3.59 -10.92
N ARG A 106 0.27 4.50 -11.74
CA ARG A 106 1.61 5.07 -11.53
C ARG A 106 1.59 5.89 -10.23
N GLY A 107 2.20 5.34 -9.18
CA GLY A 107 2.17 5.90 -7.84
C GLY A 107 3.16 7.04 -7.58
N GLN A 108 3.19 7.47 -6.31
CA GLN A 108 4.14 8.45 -5.78
C GLN A 108 5.53 7.82 -5.63
N GLY A 109 6.57 8.53 -6.07
CA GLY A 109 7.95 8.07 -5.99
C GLY A 109 8.84 8.75 -7.04
N PRO A 110 10.13 8.38 -7.15
CA PRO A 110 11.08 9.00 -8.09
C PRO A 110 10.67 8.84 -9.57
N GLU A 111 9.66 8.03 -9.86
CA GLU A 111 9.08 7.88 -11.20
C GLU A 111 8.08 8.99 -11.53
N LYS A 112 7.69 9.84 -10.58
CA LYS A 112 6.89 11.05 -10.78
C LYS A 112 7.61 12.21 -10.08
N PRO A 113 8.75 12.71 -10.62
CA PRO A 113 9.46 13.86 -10.03
C PRO A 113 8.57 15.11 -9.95
N ASP A 114 7.56 15.18 -10.82
CA ASP A 114 6.58 16.27 -10.93
C ASP A 114 5.22 15.83 -10.35
N VAL A 115 5.18 15.46 -9.07
CA VAL A 115 3.90 15.19 -8.37
C VAL A 115 2.99 16.44 -8.32
N ASP A 116 3.55 17.62 -8.57
CA ASP A 116 2.95 18.92 -8.23
C ASP A 116 2.28 19.68 -9.40
N HIS A 117 2.14 19.08 -10.60
CA HIS A 117 1.72 19.86 -11.79
C HIS A 117 0.35 19.53 -12.39
N GLU A 118 -0.34 18.47 -11.97
CA GLU A 118 -1.62 18.09 -12.59
C GLU A 118 -2.78 17.79 -11.63
N HIS A 119 -2.60 17.87 -10.31
CA HIS A 119 -3.71 17.67 -9.38
C HIS A 119 -4.66 18.87 -9.42
N ARG A 120 -5.84 18.70 -10.01
CA ARG A 120 -6.92 19.71 -10.03
C ARG A 120 -8.04 19.34 -9.06
N TYR A 121 -8.25 18.05 -8.86
CA TYR A 121 -9.28 17.49 -7.99
C TYR A 121 -8.70 16.38 -7.09
N GLU A 122 -9.45 15.99 -6.04
CA GLU A 122 -9.04 14.90 -5.15
C GLU A 122 -8.83 13.58 -5.92
N GLU A 123 -9.60 13.36 -6.97
CA GLU A 123 -9.54 12.19 -7.83
C GLU A 123 -8.23 12.08 -8.64
N ASP A 124 -7.45 13.15 -8.70
CA ASP A 124 -6.16 13.17 -9.39
C ASP A 124 -5.01 12.61 -8.51
N TYR A 125 -5.28 12.33 -7.23
CA TYR A 125 -4.31 11.73 -6.31
C TYR A 125 -4.26 10.20 -6.45
N CYS A 126 -3.11 9.61 -6.15
CA CYS A 126 -2.85 8.18 -6.37
C CYS A 126 -3.85 7.26 -5.65
N ALA A 127 -4.10 7.46 -4.34
CA ALA A 127 -5.05 6.63 -3.62
C ALA A 127 -6.48 6.70 -4.22
N PRO A 128 -7.08 7.88 -4.47
CA PRO A 128 -8.35 8.00 -5.18
C PRO A 128 -8.35 7.33 -6.56
N MET A 129 -7.30 7.49 -7.37
CA MET A 129 -7.18 6.79 -8.66
C MET A 129 -7.19 5.26 -8.49
N THR A 130 -6.46 4.74 -7.52
CA THR A 130 -6.38 3.31 -7.17
C THR A 130 -7.74 2.77 -6.74
N PHE A 131 -8.44 3.45 -5.83
CA PHE A 131 -9.78 3.04 -5.40
C PHE A 131 -10.82 3.13 -6.53
N ARG A 132 -10.81 4.18 -7.35
CA ARG A 132 -11.74 4.28 -8.50
C ARG A 132 -11.47 3.20 -9.56
N ALA A 133 -10.21 2.80 -9.75
CA ALA A 133 -9.89 1.69 -10.63
C ALA A 133 -10.42 0.35 -10.07
N ALA A 134 -10.31 0.14 -8.75
CA ALA A 134 -10.90 -1.01 -8.07
C ALA A 134 -12.44 -1.02 -8.14
N GLU A 135 -13.09 0.13 -7.95
CA GLU A 135 -14.55 0.29 -8.11
C GLU A 135 -15.02 -0.08 -9.52
N ARG A 136 -14.38 0.50 -10.56
CA ARG A 136 -14.70 0.16 -11.96
C ARG A 136 -14.50 -1.32 -12.25
N TRP A 137 -13.50 -1.94 -11.64
CA TRP A 137 -13.29 -3.38 -11.76
C TRP A 137 -14.44 -4.14 -11.08
N LEU A 138 -14.84 -3.76 -9.86
CA LEU A 138 -15.96 -4.37 -9.15
C LEU A 138 -17.26 -4.27 -9.92
N GLU A 139 -17.57 -3.13 -10.54
CA GLU A 139 -18.77 -2.94 -11.37
C GLU A 139 -18.93 -4.01 -12.46
N ARG A 140 -17.80 -4.52 -13.00
CA ARG A 140 -17.78 -5.56 -14.03
C ARG A 140 -17.76 -6.98 -13.47
N HIS A 141 -17.16 -7.17 -12.29
CA HIS A 141 -16.79 -8.50 -11.78
C HIS A 141 -17.47 -8.89 -10.45
N TYR A 142 -18.34 -8.04 -9.87
CA TYR A 142 -18.94 -8.29 -8.54
C TYR A 142 -19.76 -9.58 -8.43
N LYS A 143 -20.20 -10.16 -9.56
CA LYS A 143 -20.92 -11.45 -9.60
C LYS A 143 -20.01 -12.66 -9.69
N GLU A 144 -18.73 -12.46 -9.99
CA GLU A 144 -17.74 -13.54 -10.02
C GLU A 144 -17.29 -13.90 -8.60
N ARG A 145 -16.71 -15.08 -8.44
CA ARG A 145 -15.92 -15.38 -7.25
C ARG A 145 -14.58 -14.70 -7.41
N PHE A 146 -14.26 -13.71 -6.59
CA PHE A 146 -13.04 -12.93 -6.77
C PHE A 146 -12.18 -12.80 -5.52
N PHE A 147 -10.91 -12.56 -5.79
CA PHE A 147 -9.93 -12.01 -4.85
C PHE A 147 -9.38 -10.72 -5.46
N LEU A 148 -9.81 -9.59 -4.88
CA LEU A 148 -9.38 -8.26 -5.29
C LEU A 148 -8.43 -7.71 -4.23
N TYR A 149 -7.18 -7.50 -4.61
CA TYR A 149 -6.16 -6.89 -3.76
C TYR A 149 -6.02 -5.42 -4.14
N VAL A 150 -6.34 -4.52 -3.22
CA VAL A 150 -6.20 -3.07 -3.42
C VAL A 150 -5.11 -2.56 -2.49
N ASP A 151 -4.09 -1.91 -3.04
CA ASP A 151 -2.91 -1.46 -2.29
C ASP A 151 -2.54 -0.03 -2.67
N THR A 152 -2.53 0.84 -1.66
CA THR A 152 -2.15 2.26 -1.79
C THR A 152 -0.82 2.53 -1.09
N TRP A 153 -0.02 3.40 -1.68
CA TRP A 153 1.25 3.87 -1.16
C TRP A 153 1.03 4.92 -0.07
N ASP A 154 0.00 5.76 -0.21
CA ASP A 154 -0.42 6.70 0.82
C ASP A 154 -0.68 5.98 2.17
N PRO A 155 -0.27 6.54 3.32
CA PRO A 155 0.32 7.87 3.53
C PRO A 155 1.86 7.86 3.61
N HIS A 156 2.54 7.04 2.80
CA HIS A 156 4.01 7.06 2.73
C HIS A 156 4.50 8.42 2.21
N GLU A 157 5.74 8.77 2.52
CA GLU A 157 6.39 9.96 1.95
C GLU A 157 6.51 9.86 0.40
N PRO A 158 6.50 11.00 -0.32
CA PRO A 158 6.32 12.36 0.18
C PRO A 158 4.87 12.65 0.60
N TRP A 159 4.69 13.37 1.71
CA TRP A 159 3.36 13.76 2.20
C TRP A 159 2.80 14.93 1.39
N ASP A 160 2.03 14.60 0.34
CA ASP A 160 1.34 15.56 -0.52
C ASP A 160 -0.18 15.26 -0.55
N PRO A 161 -0.93 15.63 0.51
CA PRO A 161 -2.37 15.42 0.54
C PRO A 161 -3.13 16.54 -0.20
N PRO A 162 -4.39 16.29 -0.62
CA PRO A 162 -5.28 17.34 -1.13
C PRO A 162 -5.34 18.56 -0.20
N PRO A 163 -5.41 19.80 -0.72
CA PRO A 163 -5.43 21.02 0.11
C PRO A 163 -6.53 21.05 1.18
N THR A 164 -7.68 20.42 0.90
CA THR A 164 -8.80 20.26 1.83
C THR A 164 -8.42 19.43 3.07
N MET A 165 -7.46 18.50 2.93
CA MET A 165 -6.94 17.69 4.03
C MET A 165 -5.78 18.38 4.74
N SER A 166 -4.94 19.15 4.03
CA SER A 166 -3.80 19.89 4.59
C SER A 166 -4.22 21.00 5.58
N SER A 167 -5.37 21.63 5.34
CA SER A 167 -5.89 22.73 6.17
C SER A 167 -6.54 22.27 7.49
N ASN A 168 -6.90 20.99 7.61
CA ASN A 168 -7.55 20.41 8.79
C ASN A 168 -6.56 19.82 9.82
N THR A 169 -5.26 19.84 9.52
CA THR A 169 -4.20 19.42 10.43
C THR A 169 -3.43 20.65 10.91
N SER A 170 -3.70 21.12 12.14
CA SER A 170 -2.84 22.10 12.82
C SER A 170 -1.40 21.58 12.92
N PRO A 171 -0.40 22.49 12.92
CA PRO A 171 0.97 22.15 12.59
C PRO A 171 1.56 21.23 13.66
N ILE A 172 1.92 20.00 13.26
CA ILE A 172 3.13 19.43 13.84
C ILE A 172 4.23 20.39 13.40
N GLY A 173 4.85 21.04 14.38
CA GLY A 173 5.68 22.23 14.17
C GLY A 173 6.65 22.11 13.02
N THR A 174 6.90 23.26 12.38
CA THR A 174 8.01 23.54 11.46
C THR A 174 9.36 23.38 12.18
N GLY A 175 9.66 22.19 12.69
CA GLY A 175 10.98 21.75 13.08
C GLY A 175 11.51 20.90 11.93
N GLY A 176 12.37 21.48 11.10
CA GLY A 176 12.99 20.78 9.99
C GLY A 176 13.60 19.47 10.46
N LEU A 177 13.04 18.35 9.99
CA LEU A 177 13.73 17.08 9.99
C LEU A 177 14.74 17.15 8.85
N SER A 178 15.89 17.76 9.13
CA SER A 178 17.10 17.46 8.37
C SER A 178 17.36 15.97 8.55
N ALA A 179 17.17 15.17 7.50
CA ALA A 179 17.68 13.82 7.47
C ALA A 179 19.18 13.87 7.82
N PRO A 180 19.67 13.12 8.83
CA PRO A 180 21.11 13.02 9.02
C PRO A 180 21.69 12.38 7.76
N ALA A 181 22.53 13.12 7.06
CA ALA A 181 23.34 12.59 5.98
C ALA A 181 24.24 11.49 6.58
N THR A 182 23.84 10.23 6.45
CA THR A 182 24.71 9.10 6.69
C THR A 182 25.73 9.05 5.55
N GLY A 183 26.78 9.85 5.69
CA GLY A 183 28.00 9.69 4.91
C GLY A 183 28.62 8.35 5.29
N ILE A 184 28.50 7.36 4.41
CA ILE A 184 29.33 6.16 4.46
C ILE A 184 30.73 6.61 4.00
N GLY A 185 31.51 7.10 4.95
CA GLY A 185 32.94 7.33 4.78
C GLY A 185 33.65 5.99 4.71
N GLY A 186 33.98 5.55 3.50
CA GLY A 186 34.92 4.45 3.29
C GLY A 186 36.27 4.81 3.88
N ARG A 187 36.73 4.03 4.87
CA ARG A 187 38.16 3.95 5.19
C ARG A 187 38.72 2.78 4.40
N GLY A 188 39.52 3.10 3.39
CA GLY A 188 40.45 2.17 2.77
C GLY A 188 41.75 2.10 3.56
N ALA A 189 42.40 0.94 3.36
CA ALA A 189 43.72 0.50 3.85
C ALA A 189 43.84 0.22 5.36
#